data_AF-A0A3R9C770-F1
#
_entry.id   AF-A0A3R9C770-F1
#
_cell.length_a   1.000
_cell.length_b   1.000
_cell.length_c   1.000
_cell.angle_alpha   90.00
_cell.angle_beta   90.00
_cell.angle_gamma   90.00
#
_symmetry.space_group_name_H-M   'P 1'
#
loop_
_entity.id
_entity.type
_entity.pdbx_description
1 polymer ?
#
loop_
_entity_poly.entity_id
_entity_poly.type
_entity_poly.pdbx_seq_one_letter_code
_entity_poly.pdbx_strand_id
1 'polypeptide(L)'
;MLEQLVLKHENIKIKMYQEKQHARAHFHVDYGKNNHVATYAIDTGERIEGTLDRKYDKSVSAWAAANRENLMAVWRALQSGTPESPFIQSLSAM
;
A
#
# COMPACT_ATOMS: atom_id res chain seq x y z
N MET A 1 -14.06 -3.39 8.69
CA MET A 1 -12.99 -2.63 8.03
C MET A 1 -12.79 -3.31 6.69
N LEU A 2 -12.98 -2.59 5.57
CA LEU A 2 -12.79 -3.18 4.25
C LEU A 2 -11.28 -3.27 3.99
N GLU A 3 -10.79 -4.43 3.58
CA GLU A 3 -9.40 -4.64 3.12
C GLU A 3 -9.42 -4.78 1.61
N GLN A 4 -8.52 -4.05 0.94
CA GLN A 4 -8.29 -4.20 -0.48
C GLN A 4 -6.86 -4.64 -0.75
N LEU A 5 -6.71 -5.71 -1.54
CA LEU A 5 -5.43 -6.11 -2.11
C LEU A 5 -5.07 -5.15 -3.25
N VAL A 6 -3.93 -4.48 -3.11
CA VAL A 6 -3.44 -3.48 -4.07
C VAL A 6 -2.41 -4.09 -5.01
N LEU A 7 -1.46 -4.87 -4.46
CA LEU A 7 -0.44 -5.56 -5.23
C LEU A 7 -0.14 -6.93 -4.61
N LYS A 8 0.13 -7.92 -5.46
CA LYS A 8 0.78 -9.16 -5.07
C LYS A 8 2.00 -9.39 -5.95
N HIS A 9 3.17 -9.47 -5.35
CA HIS A 9 4.45 -9.68 -6.02
C HIS A 9 5.29 -10.68 -5.21
N GLU A 10 5.55 -11.86 -5.77
CA GLU A 10 6.23 -12.95 -5.08
C GLU A 10 5.65 -13.22 -3.67
N ASN A 11 6.45 -13.00 -2.63
CA ASN A 11 6.08 -13.16 -1.23
C ASN A 11 5.55 -11.86 -0.59
N ILE A 12 5.49 -10.76 -1.32
CA ILE A 12 4.97 -9.47 -0.86
C ILE A 12 3.51 -9.31 -1.28
N LYS A 13 2.66 -8.90 -0.34
CA LYS A 13 1.33 -8.37 -0.64
C LYS A 13 1.23 -6.97 -0.08
N ILE A 14 0.73 -6.05 -0.89
CA ILE A 14 0.41 -4.68 -0.48
C ILE A 14 -1.09 -4.56 -0.35
N LYS A 15 -1.54 -4.07 0.79
CA LYS A 15 -2.95 -3.93 1.14
C LYS A 15 -3.24 -2.53 1.62
N MET A 16 -4.49 -2.10 1.43
CA MET A 16 -4.98 -0.82 1.89
C MET A 16 -6.34 -1.01 2.54
N TYR A 17 -6.58 -0.30 3.65
CA TYR A 17 -7.80 -0.44 4.43
C TYR A 17 -8.68 0.79 4.30
N GLN A 18 -9.99 0.55 4.31
CA GLN A 18 -10.95 1.62 4.57
C GLN A 18 -10.99 1.91 6.08
N GLU A 19 -10.61 3.11 6.46
CA GLU A 19 -10.43 3.57 7.83
C GLU A 19 -11.45 4.63 8.22
N LYS A 20 -11.86 4.60 9.50
CA LYS A 20 -12.91 5.49 10.02
C LYS A 20 -12.41 6.86 10.46
N GLN A 21 -11.10 7.04 10.70
CA GLN A 21 -10.54 8.24 11.35
C GLN A 21 -9.65 9.09 10.44
N HIS A 22 -9.68 8.88 9.12
CA HIS A 22 -8.85 9.61 8.15
C HIS A 22 -7.38 9.75 8.59
N ALA A 23 -6.75 8.64 9.00
CA ALA A 23 -5.34 8.61 9.29
C ALA A 23 -4.52 9.05 8.05
N ARG A 24 -3.25 9.42 8.27
CA ARG A 24 -2.32 9.69 7.17
C ARG A 24 -2.39 8.56 6.15
N ALA A 25 -2.50 8.88 4.86
CA ALA A 25 -2.64 7.88 3.81
C ALA A 25 -1.46 6.91 3.80
N HIS A 26 -1.75 5.61 3.97
CA HIS A 26 -0.75 4.57 4.09
C HIS A 26 -1.19 3.26 3.46
N PHE A 27 -0.24 2.34 3.30
CA PHE A 27 -0.50 0.95 2.92
C PHE A 27 0.29 -0.01 3.81
N HIS A 28 -0.18 -1.25 3.88
CA HIS A 28 0.41 -2.32 4.67
C HIS A 28 1.08 -3.34 3.77
N VAL A 29 2.17 -3.90 4.26
CA VAL A 29 2.93 -4.96 3.61
C VAL A 29 2.83 -6.24 4.41
N ASP A 30 2.34 -7.30 3.77
CA ASP A 30 2.50 -8.67 4.24
C ASP A 30 3.74 -9.29 3.57
N TYR A 31 4.46 -10.15 4.29
CA TYR A 31 5.62 -10.87 3.77
C TYR A 31 5.56 -12.36 4.12
N GLY A 32 5.52 -13.20 3.08
CA GLY A 32 5.38 -14.65 3.19
C GLY A 32 4.06 -15.03 3.86
N LYS A 33 4.13 -15.59 5.07
CA LYS A 33 2.97 -15.97 5.89
C LYS A 33 2.60 -14.90 6.93
N ASN A 34 3.43 -13.88 7.10
CA ASN A 34 3.25 -12.87 8.13
C ASN A 34 2.46 -11.70 7.56
N ASN A 35 1.39 -11.32 8.25
CA ASN A 35 0.58 -10.16 7.89
C ASN A 35 1.09 -8.91 8.64
N HIS A 36 0.89 -7.73 8.06
CA HIS A 36 1.22 -6.42 8.69
C HIS A 36 2.66 -6.31 9.15
N VAL A 37 3.60 -6.77 8.34
CA VAL A 37 5.03 -6.74 8.63
C VAL A 37 5.58 -5.31 8.64
N ALA A 38 5.02 -4.44 7.79
CA ALA A 38 5.37 -3.03 7.73
C ALA A 38 4.23 -2.15 7.19
N THR A 39 4.28 -0.87 7.53
CA THR A 39 3.35 0.16 7.09
C THR A 39 4.12 1.32 6.45
N TYR A 40 3.67 1.82 5.31
CA TYR A 40 4.35 2.87 4.54
C TYR A 40 3.44 4.05 4.25
N ALA A 41 3.97 5.26 4.36
CA ALA A 41 3.28 6.48 3.97
C ALA A 41 3.20 6.57 2.44
N ILE A 42 2.02 6.88 1.89
CA ILE A 42 1.87 7.00 0.42
C ILE A 42 2.57 8.25 -0.11
N ASP A 43 2.52 9.36 0.63
CA ASP A 43 3.05 10.66 0.22
C ASP A 43 4.59 10.70 0.11
N THR A 44 5.29 10.05 1.04
CA THR A 44 6.77 10.01 1.09
C THR A 44 7.37 8.68 0.65
N GLY A 45 6.60 7.58 0.67
CA GLY A 45 7.12 6.22 0.46
C GLY A 45 7.94 5.69 1.64
N GLU A 46 8.00 6.41 2.76
CA GLU A 46 8.77 6.02 3.94
C GLU A 46 8.00 5.02 4.79
N ARG A 47 8.73 4.07 5.40
CA ARG A 47 8.18 3.15 6.39
C ARG A 47 7.85 3.90 7.67
N ILE A 48 6.59 3.85 8.10
CA ILE A 48 6.10 4.46 9.34
C ILE A 48 6.25 3.47 10.51
N GLU A 49 5.98 2.19 10.26
CA GLU A 49 5.94 1.15 11.29
C GLU A 49 6.43 -0.21 10.76
N GLY A 50 6.90 -1.06 11.68
CA GLY A 50 7.24 -2.44 11.41
C GLY A 50 8.67 -2.63 10.94
N THR A 51 8.98 -3.85 10.50
CA THR A 51 10.33 -4.24 10.08
C THR A 51 10.26 -5.13 8.85
N LEU A 52 10.72 -4.61 7.72
CA LEU A 52 10.93 -5.37 6.49
C LEU A 52 12.42 -5.40 6.16
N ASP A 53 12.91 -6.54 5.66
CA ASP A 53 14.31 -6.67 5.23
C ASP A 53 14.67 -5.52 4.26
N ARG A 54 15.86 -4.94 4.46
CA ARG A 54 16.30 -3.72 3.78
C ARG A 54 16.21 -3.80 2.26
N LYS A 55 16.38 -4.99 1.66
CA LYS A 55 16.28 -5.14 0.20
C LYS A 55 14.84 -4.92 -0.30
N TYR A 56 13.86 -5.49 0.41
CA TYR A 56 12.45 -5.35 0.06
C TYR A 56 11.91 -3.98 0.46
N ASP A 57 12.40 -3.42 1.57
CA ASP A 57 12.06 -2.07 2.02
C ASP A 57 12.37 -1.03 0.92
N LYS A 58 13.56 -1.11 0.33
CA LYS A 58 13.94 -0.24 -0.80
C LYS A 58 13.05 -0.44 -2.02
N SER A 59 12.75 -1.68 -2.39
CA SER A 59 11.88 -1.97 -3.54
C SER A 59 10.47 -1.44 -3.33
N VAL A 60 9.89 -1.64 -2.14
CA VAL A 60 8.56 -1.14 -1.79
C VAL A 60 8.52 0.39 -1.81
N SER A 61 9.51 1.06 -1.20
CA SER A 61 9.57 2.53 -1.20
C SER A 61 9.73 3.10 -2.62
N ALA A 62 10.58 2.50 -3.46
CA ALA A 62 10.76 2.92 -4.84
C ALA A 62 9.49 2.72 -5.67
N TRP A 63 8.83 1.57 -5.51
CA TRP A 63 7.55 1.29 -6.15
C TRP A 63 6.46 2.26 -5.70
N ALA A 64 6.38 2.56 -4.41
CA ALA A 64 5.42 3.51 -3.85
C ALA A 64 5.63 4.92 -4.42
N ALA A 65 6.89 5.37 -4.54
CA ALA A 65 7.22 6.66 -5.14
C ALA A 65 6.79 6.72 -6.62
N ALA A 66 7.04 5.67 -7.39
CA ALA A 66 6.65 5.59 -8.81
C ALA A 66 5.11 5.55 -9.00
N ASN A 67 4.38 5.03 -8.02
CA ASN A 67 2.93 4.84 -8.08
C ASN A 67 2.12 5.80 -7.20
N ARG A 68 2.77 6.83 -6.64
CA ARG A 68 2.20 7.69 -5.60
C ARG A 68 0.83 8.26 -5.94
N GLU A 69 0.66 8.75 -7.16
CA GLU A 69 -0.61 9.35 -7.61
C GLU A 69 -1.75 8.32 -7.62
N ASN A 70 -1.50 7.15 -8.19
CA ASN A 70 -2.48 6.06 -8.24
C ASN A 70 -2.75 5.49 -6.85
N LEU A 71 -1.73 5.31 -6.01
CA LEU A 71 -1.91 4.89 -4.61
C LEU A 71 -2.77 5.88 -3.81
N MET A 72 -2.56 7.18 -4.01
CA MET A 72 -3.39 8.21 -3.39
C MET A 72 -4.84 8.17 -3.90
N ALA A 73 -5.05 7.87 -5.19
CA ALA A 73 -6.38 7.69 -5.75
C ALA A 73 -7.08 6.45 -5.20
N VAL A 74 -6.36 5.32 -5.07
CA VAL A 74 -6.87 4.10 -4.39
C VAL A 74 -7.29 4.43 -2.97
N TRP A 75 -6.42 5.11 -2.21
CA TRP A 75 -6.72 5.53 -0.84
C TRP A 75 -8.00 6.34 -0.76
N ARG A 76 -8.10 7.41 -1.55
CA ARG A 76 -9.27 8.28 -1.57
C ARG A 76 -10.54 7.50 -1.91
N ALA A 77 -10.48 6.66 -2.95
CA ALA A 77 -11.61 5.87 -3.40
C ALA A 77 -12.12 4.91 -2.32
N LEU A 78 -11.20 4.19 -1.67
CA LEU A 78 -11.51 3.31 -0.54
C LEU A 78 -12.15 4.10 0.61
N GLN A 79 -11.58 5.24 0.99
CA GLN A 79 -12.12 6.04 2.09
C GLN A 79 -13.50 6.64 1.78
N SER A 80 -13.79 6.97 0.52
CA SER A 80 -15.11 7.43 0.09
C SER A 80 -16.11 6.31 -0.22
N GLY A 81 -15.70 5.04 -0.16
CA GLY A 81 -16.55 3.90 -0.53
C GLY A 81 -16.90 3.86 -2.02
N THR A 82 -16.05 4.43 -2.86
CA THR A 82 -16.18 4.42 -4.33
C THR A 82 -15.23 3.39 -4.94
N PRO A 83 -15.52 2.86 -6.14
CA PRO A 83 -14.66 1.83 -6.76
C PRO A 83 -13.21 2.29 -6.98
N GLU A 84 -12.27 1.55 -6.41
CA GLU A 84 -10.83 1.79 -6.48
C GLU A 84 -10.13 0.98 -7.59
N SER A 85 -10.81 -0.03 -8.14
CA SER A 85 -10.28 -0.96 -9.16
C SER A 85 -9.59 -0.29 -10.35
N PRO A 86 -10.09 0.84 -10.93
CA PRO A 86 -9.40 1.49 -12.05
C PRO A 86 -8.00 2.01 -11.68
N PHE A 87 -7.84 2.51 -10.45
CA PHE A 87 -6.56 3.03 -9.97
C PHE A 87 -5.59 1.88 -9.65
N ILE A 88 -6.09 0.76 -9.11
CA ILE A 88 -5.29 -0.46 -8.90
C ILE A 88 -4.75 -1.01 -10.23
N GLN A 89 -5.58 -1.05 -11.27
CA GLN A 89 -5.18 -1.54 -12.60
C GLN A 89 -4.13 -0.65 -13.27
N SER A 90 -3.99 0.60 -12.82
CA SER A 90 -3.02 1.57 -13.35
C SER A 90 -1.67 1.52 -12.61
N LEU A 91 -1.53 0.69 -11.58
CA LEU A 91 -0.28 0.52 -10.85
C LEU A 91 0.75 -0.25 -11.69
N SER A 92 1.99 0.22 -11.69
CA SER A 92 3.11 -0.52 -12.29
C SER A 92 3.42 -1.78 -11.49
N ALA A 93 4.03 -2.76 -12.14
CA ALA A 93 4.68 -3.85 -11.43
C ALA A 93 5.80 -3.32 -10.50
N MET A 94 6.12 -4.12 -9.49
CA MET A 94 7.26 -3.94 -8.58
C MET A 94 8.45 -4.78 -9.03
#